data_AF-A0A7V9CTE4-F1
#
_entry.id   AF-A0A7V9CTE4-F1
#
_cell.length_a   1.000
_cell.length_b   1.000
_cell.length_c   1.000
_cell.angle_alpha   90.00
_cell.angle_beta   90.00
_cell.angle_gamma   90.00
#
_symmetry.space_group_name_H-M   'P 1'
#
loop_
_entity.id
_entity.type
_entity.pdbx_description
1 polymer ?
#
loop_
_entity_poly.entity_id
_entity_poly.type
_entity_poly.pdbx_seq_one_letter_code
_entity_poly.pdbx_strand_id
1 'polypeptide(L)'
;MRGPVVALAVTAVVALAAPASQAADECRGLMACISVPGPWVAIPAPARGRPSALARWQLRCPEGIVAGLDARVSDRAVDVGFVGLLGSPVNPGITTRDSVVFTGTYAGLRPIATSFRPFLGCIRGGGGGRTPTRAQAFRPGQPLSFRTRTLRLRGGSLTRATHRCRPGERLLEASHAAGFFTPEPPPAAQLALVRVTRAVRGNTIFVAASRQGVRRGVTVVVQIQALCARSPG
;
A
#
# COMPACT_ATOMS: atom_id res chain seq x y z
N MET A 1 39.28 -63.45 21.04
CA MET A 1 38.48 -63.03 19.87
C MET A 1 37.72 -61.77 20.24
N ARG A 2 38.16 -60.59 19.78
CA ARG A 2 37.52 -59.28 20.06
C ARG A 2 36.76 -58.86 18.80
N GLY A 3 35.42 -58.87 18.85
CA GLY A 3 34.56 -58.42 17.74
C GLY A 3 34.36 -56.90 17.77
N PRO A 4 34.15 -56.25 16.60
CA PRO A 4 33.98 -54.79 16.55
C PRO A 4 32.55 -54.40 16.93
N VAL A 5 32.43 -53.37 17.77
CA VAL A 5 31.16 -52.69 18.08
C VAL A 5 30.90 -51.67 16.96
N VAL A 6 29.86 -51.90 16.17
CA VAL A 6 29.39 -50.94 15.14
C VAL A 6 28.41 -49.97 15.82
N ALA A 7 28.82 -48.73 16.02
CA ALA A 7 27.95 -47.66 16.52
C ALA A 7 27.17 -47.05 15.35
N LEU A 8 25.86 -47.28 15.29
CA LEU A 8 24.95 -46.67 14.33
C LEU A 8 24.63 -45.22 14.78
N ALA A 9 25.14 -44.23 14.07
CA ALA A 9 24.80 -42.82 14.32
C ALA A 9 23.48 -42.46 13.61
N VAL A 10 22.39 -42.34 14.35
CA VAL A 10 21.10 -41.84 13.85
C VAL A 10 21.18 -40.31 13.80
N THR A 11 21.27 -39.74 12.61
CA THR A 11 21.24 -38.28 12.41
C THR A 11 19.78 -37.81 12.40
N ALA A 12 19.35 -37.13 13.47
CA ALA A 12 18.03 -36.52 13.54
C ALA A 12 17.96 -35.31 12.60
N VAL A 13 17.25 -35.43 11.47
CA VAL A 13 16.94 -34.31 10.59
C VAL A 13 15.84 -33.48 11.25
N VAL A 14 16.22 -32.40 11.93
CA VAL A 14 15.26 -31.40 12.40
C VAL A 14 14.77 -30.63 11.18
N ALA A 15 13.58 -30.97 10.68
CA ALA A 15 12.87 -30.17 9.69
C ALA A 15 12.51 -28.82 10.33
N LEU A 16 13.30 -27.79 10.03
CA LEU A 16 12.93 -26.41 10.31
C LEU A 16 11.67 -26.10 9.49
N ALA A 17 10.50 -26.22 10.12
CA ALA A 17 9.27 -25.70 9.57
C ALA A 17 9.48 -24.21 9.29
N ALA A 18 9.51 -23.83 8.01
CA ALA A 18 9.51 -22.44 7.62
C ALA A 18 8.29 -21.77 8.29
N PRO A 19 8.43 -20.60 8.92
CA PRO A 19 7.29 -19.92 9.49
C PRO A 19 6.28 -19.72 8.36
N ALA A 20 5.10 -20.32 8.49
CA ALA A 20 3.99 -20.03 7.61
C ALA A 20 3.84 -18.51 7.62
N SER A 21 3.91 -17.87 6.45
CA SER A 21 3.49 -16.48 6.34
C SER A 21 2.11 -16.43 6.98
N GLN A 22 1.96 -15.75 8.12
CA GLN A 22 0.63 -15.56 8.70
C GLN A 22 -0.25 -15.05 7.55
N ALA A 23 -1.48 -15.53 7.40
CA ALA A 23 -2.40 -14.90 6.46
C ALA A 23 -2.75 -13.51 7.04
N ALA A 24 -2.87 -12.49 6.21
CA ALA A 24 -3.43 -11.23 6.69
C ALA A 24 -4.95 -11.43 6.89
N ASP A 25 -5.56 -10.60 7.72
CA ASP A 25 -6.90 -10.84 8.26
C ASP A 25 -8.00 -10.12 7.48
N GLU A 26 -7.69 -9.55 6.31
CA GLU A 26 -8.60 -8.78 5.48
C GLU A 26 -9.79 -9.60 4.94
N CYS A 27 -9.68 -10.92 4.92
CA CYS A 27 -10.78 -11.82 4.52
C CYS A 27 -11.44 -12.54 5.71
N ARG A 28 -11.00 -12.30 6.94
CA ARG A 28 -11.55 -12.99 8.12
C ARG A 28 -13.04 -12.65 8.28
N GLY A 29 -13.89 -13.68 8.29
CA GLY A 29 -15.35 -13.54 8.40
C GLY A 29 -16.09 -13.25 7.09
N LEU A 30 -15.40 -13.26 5.93
CA LEU A 30 -16.02 -13.06 4.62
C LEU A 30 -16.05 -14.37 3.82
N MET A 31 -17.25 -14.88 3.51
CA MET A 31 -17.42 -16.18 2.86
C MET A 31 -16.87 -16.27 1.43
N ALA A 32 -16.87 -15.16 0.68
CA ALA A 32 -16.45 -15.10 -0.72
C ALA A 32 -15.49 -13.92 -0.94
N CYS A 33 -14.30 -14.02 -0.35
CA CYS A 33 -13.30 -12.95 -0.33
C CYS A 33 -12.04 -13.32 -1.11
N ILE A 34 -11.57 -12.39 -1.93
CA ILE A 34 -10.29 -12.44 -2.62
C ILE A 34 -9.32 -11.53 -1.87
N SER A 35 -8.27 -12.12 -1.32
CA SER A 35 -7.15 -11.38 -0.75
C SER A 35 -6.33 -10.73 -1.87
N VAL A 36 -6.15 -9.41 -1.78
CA VAL A 36 -5.31 -8.64 -2.69
C VAL A 36 -4.17 -8.02 -1.90
N PRO A 37 -2.97 -8.64 -1.92
CA PRO A 37 -1.82 -8.09 -1.24
C PRO A 37 -1.20 -6.95 -2.05
N GLY A 38 -0.91 -5.84 -1.38
CA GLY A 38 -0.08 -4.77 -1.90
C GLY A 38 1.42 -5.07 -1.84
N PRO A 39 2.26 -4.19 -2.41
CA PRO A 39 3.70 -4.23 -2.18
C PRO A 39 4.03 -3.76 -0.75
N TRP A 40 5.26 -4.00 -0.30
CA TRP A 40 5.82 -3.28 0.83
C TRP A 40 6.08 -1.82 0.42
N VAL A 41 5.31 -0.91 0.99
CA VAL A 41 5.35 0.53 0.73
C VAL A 41 6.37 1.18 1.65
N ALA A 42 7.36 1.85 1.08
CA ALA A 42 8.40 2.54 1.83
C ALA A 42 7.88 3.84 2.46
N ILE A 43 8.05 3.95 3.77
CA ILE A 43 7.97 5.18 4.53
C ILE A 43 9.42 5.70 4.66
N PRO A 44 9.73 6.89 4.12
CA PRO A 44 11.08 7.41 4.21
C PRO A 44 11.45 7.70 5.67
N ALA A 45 12.74 7.76 5.97
CA ALA A 45 13.19 8.31 7.24
C ALA A 45 12.69 9.76 7.40
N PRO A 46 12.24 10.17 8.60
CA PRO A 46 11.92 11.57 8.87
C PRO A 46 13.06 12.49 8.45
N ALA A 47 12.73 13.53 7.68
CA ALA A 47 13.71 14.56 7.34
C ALA A 47 14.13 15.32 8.60
N ARG A 48 15.36 15.86 8.62
CA ARG A 48 15.83 16.70 9.74
C ARG A 48 14.81 17.80 10.03
N GLY A 49 14.44 17.96 11.31
CA GLY A 49 13.47 18.95 11.77
C GLY A 49 12.00 18.58 11.52
N ARG A 50 11.70 17.38 11.00
CA ARG A 50 10.32 16.87 10.90
C ARG A 50 10.08 15.76 11.92
N PRO A 51 8.97 15.80 12.68
CA PRO A 51 8.68 14.82 13.71
C PRO A 51 8.29 13.45 13.15
N SER A 52 7.80 13.40 11.90
CA SER A 52 7.37 12.16 11.27
C SER A 52 7.54 12.20 9.75
N ALA A 53 7.47 11.01 9.17
CA ALA A 53 7.36 10.79 7.74
C ALA A 53 6.14 9.91 7.46
N LEU A 54 5.50 10.15 6.32
CA LEU A 54 4.36 9.35 5.87
C LEU A 54 4.52 8.94 4.42
N ALA A 55 3.86 7.84 4.06
CA ALA A 55 3.70 7.39 2.69
C ALA A 55 2.24 6.98 2.48
N ARG A 56 1.67 7.39 1.34
CA ARG A 56 0.32 6.97 0.95
C ARG A 56 0.40 5.97 -0.17
N TRP A 57 -0.52 4.99 -0.19
CA TRP A 57 -0.61 4.01 -1.25
C TRP A 57 -2.06 3.65 -1.54
N GLN A 58 -2.49 3.79 -2.79
CA GLN A 58 -3.78 3.31 -3.24
C GLN A 58 -3.66 1.86 -3.69
N LEU A 59 -4.47 0.99 -3.10
CA LEU A 59 -4.67 -0.38 -3.54
C LEU A 59 -6.07 -0.53 -4.13
N ARG A 60 -6.21 -1.40 -5.13
CA ARG A 60 -7.47 -1.60 -5.88
C ARG A 60 -7.78 -3.09 -6.00
N CYS A 61 -9.02 -3.45 -5.75
CA CYS A 61 -9.58 -4.76 -6.07
C CYS A 61 -9.57 -4.96 -7.59
N PRO A 62 -9.06 -6.09 -8.10
CA PRO A 62 -9.13 -6.38 -9.53
C PRO A 62 -10.59 -6.52 -9.99
N GLU A 63 -11.44 -7.06 -9.12
CA GLU A 63 -12.88 -7.20 -9.32
C GLU A 63 -13.62 -6.95 -7.99
N GLY A 64 -14.83 -6.40 -8.06
CA GLY A 64 -15.70 -6.21 -6.89
C GLY A 64 -15.40 -4.96 -6.08
N ILE A 65 -15.78 -4.99 -4.80
CA ILE A 65 -15.61 -3.88 -3.86
C ILE A 65 -14.74 -4.31 -2.68
N VAL A 66 -14.13 -3.32 -2.01
CA VAL A 66 -13.38 -3.54 -0.77
C VAL A 66 -14.35 -3.78 0.37
N ALA A 67 -14.24 -4.94 1.02
CA ALA A 67 -15.03 -5.37 2.17
C ALA A 67 -14.17 -5.75 3.39
N GLY A 68 -12.85 -5.71 3.27
CA GLY A 68 -11.93 -5.87 4.38
C GLY A 68 -10.60 -5.19 4.12
N LEU A 69 -9.94 -4.79 5.20
CA LEU A 69 -8.71 -4.03 5.20
C LEU A 69 -7.79 -4.59 6.27
N ASP A 70 -6.54 -4.83 5.92
CA ASP A 70 -5.49 -5.17 6.88
C ASP A 70 -4.17 -4.56 6.42
N ALA A 71 -3.19 -4.48 7.32
CA ALA A 71 -1.85 -4.05 7.01
C ALA A 71 -0.81 -4.74 7.90
N ARG A 72 0.37 -4.96 7.34
CA ARG A 72 1.57 -5.38 8.08
C ARG A 72 2.58 -4.27 8.12
N VAL A 73 3.40 -4.25 9.16
CA VAL A 73 4.44 -3.23 9.36
C VAL A 73 5.80 -3.87 9.55
N SER A 74 6.85 -3.20 9.08
CA SER A 74 8.23 -3.64 9.31
C SER A 74 8.80 -3.15 10.64
N ASP A 75 8.12 -2.22 11.31
CA ASP A 75 8.50 -1.67 12.62
C ASP A 75 7.22 -1.34 13.41
N ARG A 76 7.22 -1.63 14.71
CA ARG A 76 6.07 -1.39 15.61
C ARG A 76 5.70 0.08 15.77
N ALA A 77 6.59 1.01 15.43
CA ALA A 77 6.33 2.44 15.47
C ALA A 77 5.72 2.98 14.15
N VAL A 78 5.33 2.09 13.24
CA VAL A 78 4.53 2.44 12.07
C VAL A 78 3.06 2.31 12.42
N ASP A 79 2.35 3.41 12.30
CA ASP A 79 0.88 3.45 12.31
C ASP A 79 0.36 3.38 10.87
N VAL A 80 -0.73 2.65 10.64
CA VAL A 80 -1.35 2.53 9.32
C VAL A 80 -2.82 2.88 9.41
N GLY A 81 -3.18 3.99 8.80
CA GLY A 81 -4.57 4.42 8.62
C GLY A 81 -5.04 4.26 7.18
N PHE A 82 -6.34 4.45 6.97
CA PHE A 82 -6.93 4.56 5.63
C PHE A 82 -8.03 5.62 5.63
N VAL A 83 -8.28 6.20 4.46
CA VAL A 83 -9.41 7.13 4.29
C VAL A 83 -10.65 6.34 3.93
N GLY A 84 -11.60 6.23 4.87
CA GLY A 84 -12.93 5.69 4.59
C GLY A 84 -13.73 6.66 3.72
N LEU A 85 -14.05 6.27 2.49
CA LEU A 85 -14.95 7.05 1.63
C LEU A 85 -16.40 6.68 1.96
N LEU A 86 -17.18 7.65 2.43
CA LEU A 86 -18.61 7.48 2.66
C LEU A 86 -19.33 7.32 1.33
N GLY A 87 -19.92 6.14 1.11
CA GLY A 87 -20.98 5.93 0.13
C GLY A 87 -22.24 5.53 0.89
N SER A 88 -23.41 5.99 0.46
CA SER A 88 -24.67 5.50 1.02
C SER A 88 -25.31 4.52 0.05
N PRO A 89 -25.85 3.38 0.51
CA PRO A 89 -25.67 2.76 1.84
C PRO A 89 -24.37 1.93 1.93
N VAL A 90 -23.79 1.81 3.13
CA VAL A 90 -22.67 0.89 3.43
C VAL A 90 -23.06 0.00 4.61
N ASN A 91 -22.81 -1.30 4.51
CA ASN A 91 -22.72 -2.15 5.69
C ASN A 91 -21.42 -1.79 6.43
N PRO A 92 -21.37 -1.88 7.78
CA PRO A 92 -20.11 -1.73 8.52
C PRO A 92 -19.00 -2.59 7.90
N GLY A 93 -17.85 -1.99 7.59
CA GLY A 93 -16.69 -2.67 6.99
C GLY A 93 -16.73 -2.82 5.45
N ILE A 94 -17.84 -2.50 4.78
CA ILE A 94 -17.97 -2.59 3.31
C ILE A 94 -17.91 -1.20 2.71
N THR A 95 -16.95 -0.95 1.82
CA THR A 95 -16.90 0.29 1.04
C THR A 95 -17.76 0.14 -0.22
N THR A 96 -18.26 1.25 -0.79
CA THR A 96 -18.90 1.20 -2.13
C THR A 96 -17.89 1.23 -3.28
N ARG A 97 -16.59 1.07 -2.98
CA ARG A 97 -15.51 1.33 -3.93
C ARG A 97 -14.63 0.10 -4.10
N ASP A 98 -13.99 0.05 -5.25
CA ASP A 98 -13.01 -0.97 -5.58
C ASP A 98 -11.60 -0.58 -5.12
N SER A 99 -11.39 0.56 -4.45
CA SER A 99 -10.06 1.01 -4.05
C SER A 99 -10.06 1.80 -2.74
N VAL A 100 -8.96 1.68 -1.99
CA VAL A 100 -8.71 2.40 -0.74
C VAL A 100 -7.29 2.97 -0.75
N VAL A 101 -7.13 4.15 -0.12
CA VAL A 101 -5.82 4.77 0.10
C VAL A 101 -5.39 4.50 1.54
N PHE A 102 -4.30 3.77 1.70
CA PHE A 102 -3.61 3.56 2.96
C PHE A 102 -2.60 4.68 3.18
N THR A 103 -2.42 5.08 4.44
CA THR A 103 -1.42 6.03 4.89
C THR A 103 -0.61 5.38 6.00
N GLY A 104 0.64 5.06 5.73
CA GLY A 104 1.59 4.64 6.76
C GLY A 104 2.34 5.84 7.30
N THR A 105 2.39 5.99 8.62
CA THR A 105 3.10 7.06 9.32
C THR A 105 4.11 6.44 10.27
N TYR A 106 5.39 6.80 10.14
CA TYR A 106 6.40 6.40 11.10
C TYR A 106 6.50 7.43 12.23
N ALA A 107 6.20 6.99 13.45
CA ALA A 107 6.18 7.80 14.67
C ALA A 107 7.34 7.46 15.64
N GLY A 108 8.32 6.68 15.18
CA GLY A 108 9.47 6.31 16.00
C GLY A 108 10.53 7.41 16.11
N LEU A 109 11.35 7.33 17.16
CA LEU A 109 12.37 8.34 17.47
C LEU A 109 13.63 8.25 16.58
N ARG A 110 13.90 7.09 15.97
CA ARG A 110 15.11 6.87 15.17
C ARG A 110 14.86 7.29 13.73
N PRO A 111 15.75 8.06 13.07
CA PRO A 111 15.55 8.49 11.68
C PRO A 111 15.84 7.33 10.69
N ILE A 112 15.01 6.30 10.72
CA ILE A 112 15.14 5.10 9.88
C ILE A 112 13.99 5.02 8.88
N ALA A 113 14.27 4.48 7.69
CA ALA A 113 13.23 4.13 6.73
C ALA A 113 12.53 2.86 7.20
N THR A 114 11.21 2.84 7.09
CA THR A 114 10.35 1.70 7.46
C THR A 114 9.36 1.41 6.34
N SER A 115 8.55 0.37 6.48
CA SER A 115 7.56 0.03 5.46
C SER A 115 6.32 -0.60 6.06
N PHE A 116 5.25 -0.55 5.29
CA PHE A 116 4.03 -1.29 5.57
C PHE A 116 3.55 -2.01 4.31
N ARG A 117 2.80 -3.09 4.47
CA ARG A 117 2.19 -3.84 3.37
C ARG A 117 0.67 -3.83 3.54
N PRO A 118 -0.08 -3.13 2.68
CA PRO A 118 -1.53 -3.11 2.74
C PRO A 118 -2.14 -4.37 2.12
N PHE A 119 -3.30 -4.78 2.61
CA PHE A 119 -4.09 -5.90 2.11
C PHE A 119 -5.56 -5.46 1.94
N LEU A 120 -6.20 -5.89 0.85
CA LEU A 120 -7.64 -5.73 0.65
C LEU A 120 -8.33 -7.08 0.63
N GLY A 121 -9.45 -7.19 1.32
CA GLY A 121 -10.43 -8.23 1.12
C GLY A 121 -11.47 -7.75 0.12
N CYS A 122 -11.53 -8.40 -1.05
CA CYS A 122 -12.43 -8.01 -2.15
C CYS A 122 -13.57 -9.02 -2.30
N ILE A 123 -14.81 -8.55 -2.38
CA ILE A 123 -15.99 -9.41 -2.59
C ILE A 123 -16.75 -9.00 -3.85
N ARG A 124 -17.40 -9.96 -4.50
CA ARG A 124 -18.33 -9.68 -5.61
C ARG A 124 -19.69 -9.29 -5.04
N GLY A 125 -20.12 -8.03 -5.24
CA GLY A 125 -21.49 -7.57 -4.94
C GLY A 125 -21.56 -6.28 -4.12
N GLY A 126 -22.59 -5.47 -4.37
CA GLY A 126 -22.94 -4.30 -3.56
C GLY A 126 -24.39 -3.86 -3.80
N GLY A 127 -25.23 -3.90 -2.76
CA GLY A 127 -26.58 -3.32 -2.77
C GLY A 127 -27.57 -3.99 -1.80
N GLY A 128 -27.93 -3.28 -0.72
CA GLY A 128 -29.07 -3.58 0.17
C GLY A 128 -30.19 -2.54 0.01
N GLY A 129 -31.44 -2.95 0.23
CA GLY A 129 -32.68 -2.24 -0.12
C GLY A 129 -32.93 -0.87 0.55
N ARG A 130 -33.92 -0.15 0.01
CA ARG A 130 -34.29 1.23 0.38
C ARG A 130 -35.27 1.25 1.55
N THR A 131 -35.03 2.14 2.52
CA THR A 131 -36.09 2.72 3.37
C THR A 131 -36.03 4.24 3.21
N PRO A 132 -37.08 4.92 2.73
CA PRO A 132 -37.04 6.36 2.52
C PRO A 132 -37.23 7.12 3.83
N THR A 133 -36.24 7.92 4.21
CA THR A 133 -36.41 9.02 5.17
C THR A 133 -36.32 10.34 4.42
N ARG A 134 -37.36 11.18 4.54
CA ARG A 134 -37.36 12.55 4.02
C ARG A 134 -36.58 13.43 4.99
N ALA A 135 -35.42 13.92 4.56
CA ALA A 135 -34.72 15.04 5.17
C ALA A 135 -34.22 15.96 4.05
N GLN A 136 -34.34 17.28 4.23
CA GLN A 136 -33.66 18.27 3.38
C GLN A 136 -32.17 18.28 3.72
N ALA A 137 -31.43 17.32 3.15
CA ALA A 137 -29.98 17.28 3.18
C ALA A 137 -29.46 17.03 1.76
N PHE A 138 -28.40 17.73 1.35
CA PHE A 138 -27.73 17.43 0.09
C PHE A 138 -27.08 16.04 0.21
N ARG A 139 -27.32 15.17 -0.77
CA ARG A 139 -26.58 13.90 -0.84
C ARG A 139 -25.09 14.23 -0.99
N PRO A 140 -24.20 13.64 -0.17
CA PRO A 140 -22.76 13.83 -0.36
C PRO A 140 -22.34 13.47 -1.78
N GLY A 141 -21.79 14.44 -2.50
CA GLY A 141 -21.18 14.22 -3.81
C GLY A 141 -19.83 13.52 -3.69
N GLN A 142 -19.13 13.37 -4.83
CA GLN A 142 -17.74 12.89 -4.87
C GLN A 142 -16.82 13.98 -5.44
N PRO A 143 -16.63 15.08 -4.68
CA PRO A 143 -15.90 16.24 -5.17
C PRO A 143 -14.39 15.96 -5.30
N LEU A 144 -13.86 15.04 -4.51
CA LEU A 144 -12.47 14.63 -4.52
C LEU A 144 -12.28 13.31 -5.26
N SER A 145 -11.23 13.22 -6.05
CA SER A 145 -10.78 11.98 -6.68
C SER A 145 -9.27 11.79 -6.49
N PHE A 146 -8.88 10.60 -6.05
CA PHE A 146 -7.48 10.18 -6.08
C PHE A 146 -7.16 9.58 -7.45
N ARG A 147 -6.18 10.18 -8.13
CA ARG A 147 -5.67 9.68 -9.40
C ARG A 147 -4.26 9.18 -9.22
N THR A 148 -4.05 7.92 -9.57
CA THR A 148 -2.75 7.26 -9.39
C THR A 148 -2.15 6.81 -10.72
N ARG A 149 -0.82 6.91 -10.84
CA ARG A 149 -0.04 6.31 -11.92
C ARG A 149 1.10 5.51 -11.31
N THR A 150 1.24 4.25 -11.69
CA THR A 150 2.33 3.39 -11.23
C THR A 150 3.45 3.34 -12.27
N LEU A 151 4.67 3.61 -11.82
CA LEU A 151 5.89 3.61 -12.63
C LEU A 151 6.79 2.46 -12.19
N ARG A 152 7.07 1.50 -13.07
CA ARG A 152 8.04 0.44 -12.77
C ARG A 152 9.47 0.95 -12.92
N LEU A 153 10.29 0.77 -11.89
CA LEU A 153 11.69 1.21 -11.92
C LEU A 153 12.59 0.11 -12.47
N ARG A 154 13.42 0.45 -13.47
CA ARG A 154 14.45 -0.41 -14.02
C ARG A 154 15.77 -0.22 -13.26
N GLY A 155 16.55 -1.30 -13.11
CA GLY A 155 17.87 -1.22 -12.47
C GLY A 155 18.83 -0.39 -13.30
N GLY A 156 19.64 0.44 -12.66
CA GLY A 156 20.71 1.20 -13.33
C GLY A 156 20.27 2.39 -14.20
N SER A 157 18.98 2.77 -14.19
CA SER A 157 18.50 3.90 -15.00
C SER A 157 17.58 4.82 -14.22
N LEU A 158 17.66 6.12 -14.52
CA LEU A 158 16.70 7.10 -14.06
C LEU A 158 15.41 7.00 -14.90
N THR A 159 14.29 6.75 -14.24
CA THR A 159 12.97 6.69 -14.90
C THR A 159 12.24 8.00 -14.66
N ARG A 160 11.72 8.63 -15.72
CA ARG A 160 10.94 9.88 -15.63
C ARG A 160 9.50 9.66 -16.04
N ALA A 161 8.57 10.33 -15.38
CA ALA A 161 7.15 10.29 -15.71
C ALA A 161 6.45 11.60 -15.36
N THR A 162 5.34 11.85 -16.04
CA THR A 162 4.42 12.95 -15.73
C THR A 162 3.05 12.40 -15.30
N HIS A 163 2.35 13.13 -14.46
CA HIS A 163 0.98 12.79 -14.05
C HIS A 163 0.17 14.06 -13.84
N ARG A 164 -1.15 14.00 -14.03
CA ARG A 164 -2.04 15.16 -13.90
C ARG A 164 -3.46 14.73 -13.55
N CYS A 165 -4.25 15.68 -13.06
CA CYS A 165 -5.71 15.52 -12.97
C CYS A 165 -6.35 15.46 -14.37
N ARG A 166 -7.59 14.98 -14.47
CA ARG A 166 -8.31 14.98 -15.75
C ARG A 166 -8.64 16.42 -16.18
N PRO A 167 -8.96 16.67 -17.46
CA PRO A 167 -9.54 17.93 -17.89
C PRO A 167 -10.77 18.29 -17.04
N GLY A 168 -10.91 19.55 -16.64
CA GLY A 168 -11.99 20.01 -15.75
C GLY A 168 -11.75 19.76 -14.25
N GLU A 169 -10.59 19.21 -13.88
CA GLU A 169 -10.20 19.00 -12.48
C GLU A 169 -8.98 19.83 -12.09
N ARG A 170 -8.96 20.24 -10.82
CA ARG A 170 -7.88 20.99 -10.19
C ARG A 170 -7.06 20.10 -9.25
N LEU A 171 -5.75 20.07 -9.43
CA LEU A 171 -4.81 19.44 -8.51
C LEU A 171 -4.80 20.17 -7.17
N LEU A 172 -5.14 19.45 -6.10
CA LEU A 172 -5.07 19.93 -4.72
C LEU A 172 -3.77 19.50 -4.05
N GLU A 173 -3.38 18.24 -4.25
CA GLU A 173 -2.21 17.66 -3.60
C GLU A 173 -1.50 16.68 -4.53
N ALA A 174 -0.17 16.65 -4.44
CA ALA A 174 0.68 15.70 -5.15
C ALA A 174 1.58 14.93 -4.17
N SER A 175 1.50 13.61 -4.19
CA SER A 175 2.32 12.71 -3.38
C SER A 175 2.93 11.59 -4.23
N HIS A 176 3.86 10.85 -3.64
CA HIS A 176 4.40 9.62 -4.23
C HIS A 176 4.78 8.64 -3.12
N ALA A 177 4.85 7.36 -3.46
CA ALA A 177 5.41 6.33 -2.59
C ALA A 177 6.09 5.25 -3.44
N ALA A 178 7.14 4.62 -2.89
CA ALA A 178 7.80 3.48 -3.50
C ALA A 178 7.23 2.17 -2.95
N GLY A 179 6.97 1.20 -3.82
CA GLY A 179 6.50 -0.13 -3.48
C GLY A 179 7.49 -1.20 -3.91
N PHE A 180 7.73 -2.17 -3.04
CA PHE A 180 8.62 -3.32 -3.24
C PHE A 180 7.78 -4.60 -3.25
N PHE A 181 7.79 -5.32 -4.36
CA PHE A 181 7.14 -6.63 -4.46
C PHE A 181 8.12 -7.71 -3.99
N THR A 182 8.06 -7.99 -2.69
CA THR A 182 8.80 -9.04 -2.00
C THR A 182 7.88 -9.74 -0.99
N PRO A 183 8.11 -11.02 -0.65
CA PRO A 183 7.35 -11.68 0.41
C PRO A 183 7.57 -11.01 1.78
N GLU A 184 8.85 -10.82 2.14
CA GLU A 184 9.30 -10.25 3.41
C GLU A 184 9.53 -8.72 3.33
N PRO A 185 9.45 -8.00 4.46
CA PRO A 185 9.72 -6.57 4.50
C PRO A 185 11.16 -6.29 4.03
N PRO A 186 11.37 -5.36 3.08
CA PRO A 186 12.71 -4.95 2.71
C PRO A 186 13.44 -4.33 3.91
N PRO A 187 14.73 -4.62 4.12
CA PRO A 187 15.52 -3.96 5.15
C PRO A 187 15.58 -2.45 4.92
N ALA A 188 15.70 -1.66 5.99
CA ALA A 188 15.78 -0.19 5.92
C ALA A 188 16.84 0.31 4.91
N ALA A 189 17.99 -0.37 4.84
CA ALA A 189 19.04 -0.06 3.88
C ALA A 189 18.58 -0.19 2.42
N GLN A 190 17.72 -1.16 2.08
CA GLN A 190 17.16 -1.29 0.73
C GLN A 190 16.10 -0.25 0.43
N LEU A 191 15.28 0.11 1.42
CA LEU A 191 14.27 1.16 1.28
C LEU A 191 14.92 2.51 0.92
N ALA A 192 16.05 2.83 1.55
CA ALA A 192 16.81 4.07 1.31
C ALA A 192 17.47 4.17 -0.08
N LEU A 193 17.58 3.06 -0.81
CA LEU A 193 18.20 3.02 -2.15
C LEU A 193 17.25 3.47 -3.26
N VAL A 194 15.95 3.58 -2.98
CA VAL A 194 15.00 4.14 -3.93
C VAL A 194 14.94 5.65 -3.75
N ARG A 195 15.38 6.38 -4.76
CA ARG A 195 15.32 7.84 -4.79
C ARG A 195 14.18 8.27 -5.68
N VAL A 196 13.33 9.15 -5.17
CA VAL A 196 12.23 9.76 -5.93
C VAL A 196 12.29 11.27 -5.73
N THR A 197 12.35 12.01 -6.82
CA THR A 197 12.18 13.46 -6.82
C THR A 197 10.87 13.80 -7.51
N ARG A 198 10.19 14.81 -6.98
CA ARG A 198 8.90 15.30 -7.48
C ARG A 198 8.93 16.81 -7.59
N ALA A 199 8.46 17.32 -8.72
CA ALA A 199 8.15 18.74 -8.89
C ALA A 199 6.70 18.89 -9.36
N VAL A 200 6.05 19.98 -8.98
CA VAL A 200 4.70 20.33 -9.44
C VAL A 200 4.79 21.67 -10.15
N ARG A 201 4.22 21.76 -11.35
CA ARG A 201 4.07 23.01 -12.11
C ARG A 201 2.65 23.08 -12.65
N GLY A 202 1.88 24.07 -12.18
CA GLY A 202 0.45 24.16 -12.46
C GLY A 202 -0.27 22.87 -12.05
N ASN A 203 -0.99 22.26 -12.99
CA ASN A 203 -1.76 21.02 -12.78
C ASN A 203 -0.95 19.73 -13.08
N THR A 204 0.37 19.83 -13.29
CA THR A 204 1.23 18.72 -13.74
C THR A 204 2.27 18.36 -12.69
N ILE A 205 2.35 17.06 -12.40
CA ILE A 205 3.35 16.44 -11.52
C ILE A 205 4.44 15.83 -12.40
N PHE A 206 5.69 16.21 -12.16
CA PHE A 206 6.88 15.63 -12.77
C PHE A 206 7.59 14.78 -11.73
N VAL A 207 7.92 13.54 -12.09
CA VAL A 207 8.61 12.60 -11.21
C VAL A 207 9.83 12.04 -11.91
N ALA A 208 10.95 11.97 -11.19
CA ALA A 208 12.12 11.22 -11.57
C ALA A 208 12.49 10.24 -10.45
N ALA A 209 12.73 8.98 -10.79
CA ALA A 209 12.95 7.93 -9.80
C ALA A 209 14.02 6.93 -10.24
N SER A 210 14.80 6.43 -9.29
CA SER A 210 15.81 5.39 -9.51
C SER A 210 15.83 4.38 -8.36
N ARG A 211 16.36 3.19 -8.64
CA ARG A 211 16.49 2.06 -7.68
C ARG A 211 17.92 1.51 -7.62
N GLN A 212 18.89 2.40 -7.72
CA GLN A 212 20.30 2.02 -7.82
C GLN A 212 20.74 1.27 -6.56
N GLY A 213 21.32 0.08 -6.71
CA GLY A 213 21.76 -0.76 -5.60
C GLY A 213 20.67 -1.64 -4.97
N VAL A 214 19.39 -1.49 -5.33
CA VAL A 214 18.34 -2.42 -4.85
C VAL A 214 18.60 -3.81 -5.42
N ARG A 215 18.51 -4.84 -4.58
CA ARG A 215 18.74 -6.25 -4.93
C ARG A 215 18.08 -6.63 -6.26
N ARG A 216 18.81 -7.37 -7.11
CA ARG A 216 18.29 -7.92 -8.37
C ARG A 216 17.11 -8.86 -8.08
N GLY A 217 16.14 -8.94 -9.00
CA GLY A 217 14.94 -9.77 -8.85
C GLY A 217 13.79 -9.12 -8.06
N VAL A 218 14.05 -8.13 -7.20
CA VAL A 218 12.98 -7.36 -6.55
C VAL A 218 12.30 -6.45 -7.56
N THR A 219 10.99 -6.53 -7.72
CA THR A 219 10.25 -5.54 -8.52
C THR A 219 9.95 -4.32 -7.67
N VAL A 220 10.44 -3.16 -8.12
CA VAL A 220 10.23 -1.87 -7.46
C VAL A 220 9.39 -0.99 -8.36
N VAL A 221 8.38 -0.36 -7.78
CA VAL A 221 7.49 0.58 -8.44
C VAL A 221 7.40 1.88 -7.65
N VAL A 222 7.01 2.97 -8.32
CA VAL A 222 6.63 4.23 -7.67
C VAL A 222 5.20 4.54 -8.06
N GLN A 223 4.32 4.72 -7.08
CA GLN A 223 2.98 5.21 -7.32
C GLN A 223 2.97 6.73 -7.15
N ILE A 224 2.67 7.43 -8.23
CA ILE A 224 2.47 8.88 -8.28
C ILE A 224 1.00 9.14 -8.00
N GLN A 225 0.70 10.10 -7.13
CA GLN A 225 -0.65 10.37 -6.66
C GLN A 225 -0.99 11.84 -6.84
N ALA A 226 -2.18 12.09 -7.38
CA ALA A 226 -2.80 13.40 -7.49
C ALA A 226 -4.15 13.35 -6.77
N LEU A 227 -4.34 14.21 -5.76
CA LEU A 227 -5.65 14.50 -5.22
C LEU A 227 -6.27 15.62 -6.05
N CYS A 228 -7.39 15.32 -6.71
CA CYS A 228 -8.01 16.21 -7.68
C CYS A 228 -9.40 16.61 -7.19
N ALA A 229 -9.71 17.90 -7.24
CA ALA A 229 -11.06 18.41 -7.07
C ALA A 229 -11.74 18.57 -8.43
N ARG A 230 -12.99 18.11 -8.55
CA ARG A 230 -13.85 18.57 -9.65
C ARG A 230 -14.19 20.04 -9.43
N SER A 231 -13.99 20.88 -10.43
CA SER A 231 -14.55 22.23 -10.41
C SER A 231 -16.07 22.13 -10.39
N PRO A 232 -16.79 22.89 -9.55
CA PRO A 232 -18.23 23.04 -9.73
C PRO A 232 -18.45 23.69 -11.09
N GLY A 233 -19.23 23.02 -11.94
CA GLY A 233 -19.75 23.59 -13.18
C GLY A 233 -20.93 24.50 -12.90
#